data_AF-A0A847AMI9-F1
#
_entry.id   AF-A0A847AMI9-F1
#
_cell.length_a   1.000
_cell.length_b   1.000
_cell.length_c   1.000
_cell.angle_alpha   90.00
_cell.angle_beta   90.00
_cell.angle_gamma   90.00
#
_symmetry.space_group_name_H-M   'P 1'
#
loop_
_entity.id
_entity.type
_entity.pdbx_description
1 polymer ?
#
loop_
_entity_poly.entity_id
_entity_poly.type
_entity_poly.pdbx_seq_one_letter_code
_entity_poly.pdbx_strand_id
1 'polypeptide(L)'
;LKDEFDLYAKIEGLAPRVIAKHRKIYKGVSVNVDFYSGLVYKMLNIPPELFTPLFAVSRIVGWSAHRMEEIVNKGKIIRPAYKSVTTEQKYIALNDRL
;
A
#
# COMPACT_ATOMS: atom_id res chain seq x y z
N LEU A 1 23.64 -5.34 14.18
CA LEU A 1 22.48 -6.11 13.66
C LEU A 1 21.56 -6.64 14.76
N LYS A 2 22.10 -7.25 15.84
CA LYS A 2 21.27 -7.70 16.97
C LYS A 2 20.49 -6.57 17.65
N ASP A 3 21.15 -5.47 17.97
CA ASP A 3 20.49 -4.31 18.60
C ASP A 3 19.40 -3.69 17.71
N GLU A 4 19.64 -3.69 16.40
CA GLU A 4 18.67 -3.19 15.41
C GLU A 4 17.47 -4.12 15.32
N PHE A 5 17.67 -5.43 15.25
CA PHE A 5 16.57 -6.40 15.34
C PHE A 5 15.77 -6.26 16.64
N ASP A 6 16.46 -6.10 17.77
CA ASP A 6 15.81 -5.95 19.08
C ASP A 6 15.00 -4.64 19.17
N LEU A 7 15.43 -3.59 18.48
CA LEU A 7 14.63 -2.36 18.31
C LEU A 7 13.34 -2.63 17.51
N TYR A 8 13.44 -3.34 16.39
CA TYR A 8 12.26 -3.69 15.57
C TYR A 8 11.26 -4.56 16.36
N ALA A 9 11.74 -5.57 17.10
CA ALA A 9 10.89 -6.42 17.93
C ALA A 9 10.21 -5.63 19.07
N LYS A 10 10.89 -4.66 19.67
CA LYS A 10 10.27 -3.74 20.65
C LYS A 10 9.20 -2.88 20.01
N ILE A 11 9.45 -2.35 18.81
CA ILE A 11 8.47 -1.54 18.07
C ILE A 11 7.23 -2.38 17.73
N GLU A 12 7.40 -3.62 17.25
CA GLU A 12 6.29 -4.53 16.96
C GLU A 12 5.39 -4.76 18.19
N GLY A 13 5.97 -4.95 19.38
CA GLY A 13 5.19 -5.15 20.61
C GLY A 13 4.54 -3.87 21.17
N LEU A 14 5.19 -2.72 21.02
CA LEU A 14 4.76 -1.46 21.64
C LEU A 14 3.81 -0.64 20.73
N ALA A 15 4.07 -0.59 19.43
CA ALA A 15 3.33 0.25 18.50
C ALA A 15 1.82 -0.04 18.50
N PRO A 16 1.34 -1.29 18.46
CA PRO A 16 -0.10 -1.59 18.52
C PRO A 16 -0.76 -1.04 19.79
N ARG A 17 -0.06 -1.14 20.94
CA ARG A 17 -0.56 -0.69 22.25
C ARG A 17 -0.67 0.84 22.30
N VAL A 18 0.35 1.54 21.80
CA VAL A 18 0.36 3.01 21.77
C VAL A 18 -0.69 3.53 20.80
N ILE A 19 -0.77 2.96 19.60
CA ILE A 19 -1.75 3.37 18.59
C ILE A 19 -3.18 3.15 19.09
N ALA A 20 -3.47 2.01 19.73
CA ALA A 20 -4.79 1.70 20.26
C ALA A 20 -5.26 2.69 21.34
N LYS A 21 -4.35 3.28 22.13
CA LYS A 21 -4.69 4.32 23.12
C LYS A 21 -5.18 5.62 22.45
N HIS A 22 -4.61 5.97 21.30
CA HIS A 22 -4.89 7.24 20.61
C HIS A 22 -5.90 7.12 19.47
N ARG A 23 -6.10 5.92 18.91
CA ARG A 23 -7.05 5.65 17.83
C ARG A 23 -7.89 4.43 18.16
N LYS A 24 -9.21 4.61 18.19
CA LYS A 24 -10.18 3.51 18.27
C LYS A 24 -10.25 2.78 16.94
N ILE A 25 -9.33 1.85 16.72
CA ILE A 25 -9.29 0.99 15.53
C ILE A 25 -9.90 -0.36 15.90
N TYR A 26 -11.00 -0.75 15.25
CA TYR A 26 -11.73 -1.99 15.53
C TYR A 26 -10.88 -3.26 15.40
N LYS A 27 -9.88 -3.25 14.49
CA LYS A 27 -9.07 -4.42 14.14
C LYS A 27 -7.63 -4.41 14.69
N GLY A 28 -7.25 -3.36 15.43
CA GLY A 28 -5.86 -3.13 15.83
C GLY A 28 -4.92 -2.83 14.65
N VAL A 29 -3.63 -2.66 14.97
CA VAL A 29 -2.55 -2.50 13.98
C VAL A 29 -1.53 -3.60 14.22
N SER A 30 -1.12 -4.27 13.13
CA SER A 30 -0.03 -5.25 13.14
C SER A 30 1.07 -4.78 12.19
N VAL A 31 2.29 -5.22 12.44
CA VAL A 31 3.39 -5.01 11.49
C VAL A 31 3.12 -5.79 10.19
N ASN A 32 3.45 -5.20 9.06
CA ASN A 32 3.37 -5.86 7.75
C ASN A 32 4.71 -6.54 7.42
N VAL A 33 4.74 -7.29 6.33
CA VAL A 33 5.98 -7.96 5.87
C VAL A 33 7.10 -6.96 5.56
N ASP A 34 6.75 -5.78 5.07
CA ASP A 34 7.71 -4.74 4.67
C ASP A 34 8.46 -4.15 5.87
N PHE A 35 7.85 -4.22 7.06
CA PHE A 35 8.48 -3.82 8.31
C PHE A 35 9.78 -4.59 8.55
N TYR A 36 9.80 -5.90 8.29
CA TYR A 36 11.00 -6.72 8.47
C TYR A 36 11.85 -6.86 7.20
N SER A 37 11.25 -6.73 6.01
CA SER A 37 11.99 -6.89 4.75
C SER A 37 13.11 -5.86 4.60
N GLY A 38 12.89 -4.61 5.01
CA GLY A 38 13.93 -3.57 4.98
C GLY A 38 15.14 -3.90 5.85
N LEU A 39 14.92 -4.50 7.02
CA LEU A 39 16.00 -4.97 7.90
C LEU A 39 16.79 -6.10 7.22
N VAL A 40 16.08 -7.07 6.61
CA VAL A 40 16.72 -8.17 5.88
C VAL A 40 17.54 -7.66 4.70
N TYR A 41 17.03 -6.72 3.91
CA TYR A 41 17.79 -6.14 2.80
C TYR A 41 19.03 -5.38 3.28
N LYS A 42 18.93 -4.66 4.40
CA LYS A 42 20.10 -4.03 5.03
C LYS A 42 21.13 -5.06 5.51
N MET A 43 20.69 -6.19 6.08
CA MET A 43 21.58 -7.30 6.46
C MET A 43 22.31 -7.91 5.26
N LEU A 44 21.70 -7.86 4.07
CA LEU A 44 22.29 -8.30 2.80
C LEU A 44 23.14 -7.21 2.11
N ASN A 45 23.34 -6.05 2.75
CA ASN A 45 24.02 -4.88 2.18
C ASN A 45 23.42 -4.39 0.86
N ILE A 46 22.10 -4.53 0.70
CA ILE A 46 21.38 -4.01 -0.46
C ILE A 46 21.14 -2.50 -0.23
N PRO A 47 21.46 -1.64 -1.21
CA PRO A 47 21.13 -0.21 -1.14
C PRO A 47 19.62 0.03 -0.98
N PRO A 48 19.18 0.96 -0.10
CA PRO A 48 17.76 1.28 0.11
C PRO A 48 17.00 1.65 -1.15
N GLU A 49 17.70 2.24 -2.13
CA GLU A 49 17.14 2.63 -3.43
C GLU A 49 16.66 1.41 -4.24
N LEU A 50 17.17 0.21 -3.93
CA LEU A 50 16.82 -1.04 -4.59
C LEU A 50 15.71 -1.83 -3.87
N PHE A 51 15.20 -1.38 -2.72
CA PHE A 51 14.18 -2.14 -1.97
C PHE A 51 12.88 -2.29 -2.76
N THR A 52 12.34 -1.18 -3.28
CA THR A 52 11.11 -1.20 -4.09
C THR A 52 11.30 -1.90 -5.44
N PRO A 53 12.40 -1.69 -6.19
CA PRO A 53 12.69 -2.49 -7.38
C PRO A 53 12.74 -4.00 -7.11
N LEU A 54 13.38 -4.44 -6.03
CA LEU A 54 13.47 -5.86 -5.69
C LEU A 54 12.10 -6.45 -5.32
N PHE A 55 11.29 -5.68 -4.58
CA PHE A 55 9.89 -6.04 -4.34
C PHE A 55 9.13 -6.19 -5.66
N ALA A 56 9.23 -5.21 -6.58
CA ALA A 56 8.54 -5.27 -7.87
C ALA A 56 8.94 -6.51 -8.68
N VAL A 57 10.24 -6.85 -8.73
CA VAL A 57 10.74 -8.07 -9.41
C VAL A 57 10.07 -9.34 -8.84
N SER A 58 9.99 -9.46 -7.51
CA SER A 58 9.30 -10.58 -6.86
C SER A 58 7.80 -10.64 -7.19
N ARG A 59 7.17 -9.51 -7.52
CA ARG A 59 5.75 -9.41 -7.85
C ARG A 59 5.42 -9.75 -9.30
N ILE A 60 6.41 -9.70 -10.21
CA ILE A 60 6.20 -9.96 -11.64
C ILE A 60 5.49 -11.30 -11.88
N VAL A 61 5.90 -12.38 -11.20
CA VAL A 61 5.25 -13.70 -11.35
C VAL A 61 3.76 -13.64 -11.01
N GLY A 62 3.40 -12.96 -9.92
CA GLY A 62 2.01 -12.81 -9.51
C GLY A 62 1.20 -11.92 -10.46
N TRP A 63 1.79 -10.81 -10.92
CA TRP A 63 1.14 -9.92 -11.89
C TRP A 63 0.90 -10.63 -13.23
N SER A 64 1.87 -11.40 -13.70
CA SER A 64 1.74 -12.21 -14.92
C SER A 64 0.64 -13.25 -14.78
N ALA A 65 0.57 -13.96 -13.64
CA ALA A 65 -0.47 -14.95 -13.38
C ALA A 65 -1.88 -14.32 -13.38
N HIS A 66 -2.07 -13.21 -12.66
CA HIS A 66 -3.35 -12.50 -12.66
C HIS A 66 -3.73 -11.97 -14.06
N ARG A 67 -2.74 -11.52 -14.84
CA ARG A 67 -3.00 -11.07 -16.21
C ARG A 67 -3.45 -12.20 -17.11
N MET A 68 -2.83 -13.38 -17.00
CA MET A 68 -3.25 -14.57 -17.74
C MET A 68 -4.68 -14.99 -17.35
N GLU A 69 -4.99 -14.98 -16.06
CA GLU A 69 -6.34 -15.27 -15.55
C GLU A 69 -7.40 -14.32 -16.13
N GLU A 70 -7.09 -13.01 -16.15
CA GLU A 70 -7.99 -11.99 -16.73
C GLU A 70 -8.27 -12.24 -18.22
N ILE A 71 -7.23 -12.58 -19.00
CA ILE A 71 -7.36 -12.85 -20.44
C ILE A 71 -8.24 -14.09 -20.68
N VAL A 72 -8.07 -15.14 -19.88
CA VAL A 72 -8.87 -16.37 -19.97
C VAL A 72 -10.33 -16.14 -19.55
N ASN A 73 -10.58 -15.20 -18.64
CA ASN A 73 -11.92 -14.89 -18.11
C ASN A 73 -12.76 -13.98 -19.04
N LYS A 74 -12.79 -14.30 -20.34
CA LYS A 74 -13.65 -13.70 -21.38
C LYS A 74 -13.53 -12.18 -21.56
N GLY A 75 -12.39 -11.58 -21.23
CA GLY A 75 -12.10 -10.17 -21.57
C GLY A 75 -13.05 -9.15 -20.93
N LYS A 76 -13.60 -9.44 -19.74
CA LYS A 76 -14.48 -8.51 -19.02
C LYS A 76 -13.72 -7.24 -18.66
N ILE A 77 -14.15 -6.10 -19.22
CA ILE A 77 -13.57 -4.80 -18.93
C ILE A 77 -13.84 -4.41 -17.47
N ILE A 78 -12.79 -3.99 -16.76
CA ILE A 78 -12.91 -3.43 -15.41
C ILE A 78 -13.33 -1.96 -15.52
N ARG A 79 -14.65 -1.70 -15.43
CA ARG A 79 -15.23 -0.36 -15.49
C ARG A 79 -16.20 -0.11 -14.32
N PRO A 80 -15.71 0.31 -13.15
CA PRO A 80 -16.57 0.66 -12.03
C PRO A 80 -17.40 1.93 -12.35
N ALA A 81 -18.62 1.99 -11.82
CA ALA A 81 -19.43 3.21 -11.81
C ALA A 81 -19.11 4.04 -10.56
N TYR A 82 -19.35 5.34 -10.63
CA TYR A 82 -19.27 6.24 -9.48
C TYR A 82 -20.58 7.02 -9.35
N LYS A 83 -20.88 7.48 -8.13
CA LYS A 83 -22.00 8.36 -7.85
C LYS A 83 -21.49 9.78 -7.64
N SER A 84 -21.91 10.71 -8.48
CA SER A 84 -21.65 12.14 -8.26
C SER A 84 -22.44 12.62 -7.04
N VAL A 85 -21.78 13.40 -6.17
CA VAL A 85 -22.43 14.13 -5.07
C VAL A 85 -22.71 15.59 -5.45
N THR A 86 -22.26 16.01 -6.64
CA THR A 86 -22.43 17.38 -7.14
C THR A 86 -23.84 17.57 -7.70
N THR A 87 -24.47 18.68 -7.34
CA THR A 87 -25.73 19.12 -7.95
C THR A 87 -25.47 19.72 -9.32
N GLU A 88 -26.46 19.67 -10.21
CA GLU A 88 -26.39 20.34 -11.50
C GLU A 88 -26.01 21.82 -11.34
N GLN A 89 -24.97 22.24 -12.05
CA GLN A 89 -24.49 23.62 -12.05
C GLN A 89 -24.91 24.26 -13.36
N LYS A 90 -25.50 25.46 -13.28
CA LYS A 90 -25.73 26.26 -14.48
C LYS A 90 -24.39 26.70 -15.04
N TYR A 91 -24.23 26.57 -16.35
CA TYR A 91 -23.05 27.10 -17.03
C TYR A 91 -23.04 28.63 -16.89
N ILE A 92 -21.89 29.17 -16.49
CA ILE A 92 -21.59 30.61 -16.49
C ILE A 92 -20.49 30.82 -17.53
N ALA A 93 -20.69 31.75 -18.47
CA ALA A 93 -19.68 32.05 -19.49
C ALA A 93 -18.41 32.56 -18.81
N LEU A 94 -17.25 32.30 -19.43
CA LEU A 94 -15.96 32.57 -18.78
C LEU A 94 -15.82 34.04 -18.33
N ASN A 95 -16.31 34.98 -19.15
CA ASN A 95 -16.29 36.42 -18.86
C ASN A 95 -17.25 36.85 -17.75
N ASP A 96 -18.22 36.00 -17.39
CA ASP A 96 -19.25 36.25 -16.37
C ASP A 96 -18.96 35.52 -15.05
N ARG A 97 -17.84 34.79 -14.98
CA ARG A 97 -17.34 34.19 -13.73
C ARG A 97 -16.54 35.27 -12.97
N LEU A 98 -16.80 35.41 -11.67
CA LEU A 98 -16.02 36.27 -10.76
C LEU A 98 -14.53 35.92 -10.78
#